data_AF-F0V9C0-F1
#
_entry.id   AF-F0V9C0-F1
#
_cell.length_a   1.000
_cell.length_b   1.000
_cell.length_c   1.000
_cell.angle_alpha   90.00
_cell.angle_beta   90.00
_cell.angle_gamma   90.00
#
_symmetry.space_group_name_H-M   'P 1'
#
loop_
_entity.id
_entity.type
_entity.pdbx_description
1 polymer ?
#
loop_
_entity_poly.entity_id
_entity_poly.type
_entity_poly.pdbx_seq_one_letter_code
_entity_poly.pdbx_strand_id
1 'polypeptide(L)'
;MAETEPGSCGLSLEVSVRRDDTREMEESAPESSLDSAGAPNNESDMLVPPPVRSRRRSTVLGPENAGLYLMFDVAQKKWVGQWSSGVMENVVAFMRPTVKVPQFKYTKNEKVLLKSGNVPMRDERKDFLEGLCLFVKLAKEYRGDFLIISKSDLDERNVVLLGLSERQEIRHFNTEDVFYSAKDLLAAAIVPASSISFKAKTMDVPIFVGLAERDGGFAVSFVTH
;
A
#
# COMPACT_ATOMS: atom_id res chain seq x y z
N MET A 1 -17.49 27.98 35.16
CA MET A 1 -16.76 28.42 33.95
C MET A 1 -15.39 27.78 33.99
N ALA A 2 -15.20 26.74 33.18
CA ALA A 2 -13.89 26.19 32.84
C ALA A 2 -14.09 25.57 31.45
N GLU A 3 -13.66 26.30 30.43
CA GLU A 3 -13.62 25.83 29.04
C GLU A 3 -12.35 24.99 28.86
N THR A 4 -12.46 23.86 28.19
CA THR A 4 -11.32 23.01 27.81
C THR A 4 -11.49 22.63 26.35
N GLU A 5 -10.66 23.20 25.49
CA GLU A 5 -10.61 22.89 24.07
C GLU A 5 -9.92 21.54 23.81
N PRO A 6 -10.34 20.75 22.81
CA PRO A 6 -9.53 19.64 22.32
C PRO A 6 -8.66 20.07 21.12
N GLY A 7 -7.36 19.80 21.28
CA GLY A 7 -6.33 20.02 20.27
C GLY A 7 -6.45 19.12 19.04
N SER A 8 -6.13 19.73 17.91
CA SER A 8 -5.99 19.12 16.59
C SER A 8 -4.73 18.26 16.50
N CYS A 9 -4.87 16.97 16.18
CA CYS A 9 -3.76 16.11 15.80
C CYS A 9 -3.76 15.87 14.29
N GLY A 10 -2.90 16.60 13.58
CA GLY A 10 -2.56 16.32 12.20
C GLY A 10 -1.71 15.05 12.09
N LEU A 11 -2.15 14.11 11.26
CA LEU A 11 -1.41 12.89 10.93
C LEU A 11 -0.46 13.17 9.76
N SER A 12 0.85 13.15 10.04
CA SER A 12 1.90 13.20 9.02
C SER A 12 2.43 11.78 8.76
N LEU A 13 2.34 11.33 7.51
CA LEU A 13 3.02 10.14 6.99
C LEU A 13 4.48 10.49 6.67
N GLU A 14 5.42 9.98 7.45
CA GLU A 14 6.85 10.10 7.13
C GLU A 14 7.31 8.95 6.22
N VAL A 15 7.73 9.32 5.00
CA VAL A 15 8.40 8.43 4.05
C VAL A 15 9.91 8.55 4.24
N SER A 16 10.53 7.55 4.87
CA SER A 16 11.99 7.51 5.03
C SER A 16 12.64 6.83 3.82
N VAL A 17 13.33 7.61 2.99
CA VAL A 17 14.18 7.13 1.90
C VAL A 17 15.64 7.13 2.39
N ARG A 18 16.25 5.96 2.50
CA ARG A 18 17.69 5.85 2.77
C ARG A 18 18.47 6.01 1.45
N ARG A 19 19.47 6.90 1.47
CA ARG A 19 20.48 7.06 0.42
C ARG A 19 21.69 6.18 0.77
N ASP A 20 22.16 5.39 -0.18
CA ASP A 20 23.41 4.65 -0.10
C ASP A 20 24.59 5.58 -0.42
N ASP A 21 25.57 5.59 0.49
CA ASP A 21 26.85 6.28 0.34
C ASP A 21 27.67 5.62 -0.77
N THR A 22 27.99 6.44 -1.78
CA THR A 22 28.83 6.02 -2.91
C THR A 22 30.27 6.44 -2.65
N ARG A 23 31.12 5.42 -2.72
CA ARG A 23 32.57 5.35 -2.57
C ARG A 23 33.31 6.34 -3.49
N GLU A 24 34.15 7.20 -2.90
CA GLU A 24 35.13 8.03 -3.62
C GLU A 24 36.41 7.22 -3.91
N MET A 25 36.88 7.29 -5.15
CA MET A 25 38.26 7.00 -5.54
C MET A 25 38.70 8.09 -6.50
N GLU A 26 39.67 8.90 -6.08
CA GLU A 26 40.48 9.76 -6.92
C GLU A 26 41.39 8.89 -7.82
N GLU A 27 41.59 9.28 -9.08
CA GLU A 27 42.96 9.40 -9.63
C GLU A 27 43.03 10.11 -10.99
N SER A 28 43.91 11.13 -11.02
CA SER A 28 44.87 11.53 -12.06
C SER A 28 44.45 11.91 -13.51
N ALA A 29 44.86 13.14 -13.88
CA ALA A 29 44.88 13.77 -15.22
C ALA A 29 46.01 13.18 -16.12
N PRO A 30 46.21 13.58 -17.42
CA PRO A 30 46.59 14.95 -17.83
C PRO A 30 46.08 15.45 -19.21
N GLU A 31 46.47 16.70 -19.48
CA GLU A 31 46.20 17.60 -20.60
C GLU A 31 46.61 17.11 -22.01
N SER A 32 45.95 17.62 -23.05
CA SER A 32 46.60 17.94 -24.34
C SER A 32 45.79 18.95 -25.16
N SER A 33 46.52 19.75 -25.92
CA SER A 33 46.25 21.11 -26.37
C SER A 33 45.92 21.28 -27.87
N LEU A 34 45.35 22.46 -28.19
CA LEU A 34 45.50 23.30 -29.39
C LEU A 34 44.65 23.08 -30.68
N ASP A 35 44.03 24.21 -31.04
CA ASP A 35 43.83 24.86 -32.37
C ASP A 35 42.94 24.24 -33.46
N SER A 36 41.88 24.96 -33.86
CA SER A 36 41.97 25.88 -35.01
C SER A 36 40.67 26.65 -35.29
N ALA A 37 40.84 27.87 -35.78
CA ALA A 37 39.82 28.84 -36.14
C ALA A 37 39.13 28.56 -37.48
N GLY A 38 37.88 29.03 -37.64
CA GLY A 38 37.22 29.13 -38.95
C GLY A 38 35.71 29.35 -38.87
N ALA A 39 35.27 30.61 -38.79
CA ALA A 39 33.94 31.07 -39.23
C ALA A 39 33.95 31.26 -40.78
N PRO A 40 32.83 31.47 -41.53
CA PRO A 40 31.51 31.93 -41.07
C PRO A 40 30.26 31.31 -41.76
N ASN A 41 29.11 31.70 -41.22
CA ASN A 41 27.78 31.88 -41.83
C ASN A 41 27.15 30.74 -42.65
N ASN A 42 26.08 30.16 -42.07
CA ASN A 42 24.91 29.84 -42.88
C ASN A 42 23.63 30.07 -42.06
N GLU A 43 22.98 31.20 -42.35
CA GLU A 43 21.60 31.47 -41.95
C GLU A 43 20.68 30.53 -42.73
N SER A 44 20.05 29.60 -42.03
CA SER A 44 18.84 28.93 -42.47
C SER A 44 18.10 28.46 -41.23
N ASP A 45 17.36 29.40 -40.67
CA ASP A 45 16.38 29.21 -39.61
C ASP A 45 15.21 28.38 -40.17
N MET A 46 15.45 27.07 -40.28
CA MET A 46 14.42 26.07 -40.49
C MET A 46 14.00 25.59 -39.11
N LEU A 47 12.90 26.13 -38.61
CA LEU A 47 12.16 25.66 -37.44
C LEU A 47 11.78 24.19 -37.64
N VAL A 48 12.68 23.27 -37.32
CA VAL A 48 12.36 21.85 -37.18
C VAL A 48 11.58 21.72 -35.87
N PRO A 49 10.27 21.42 -35.90
CA PRO A 49 9.55 21.16 -34.68
C PRO A 49 10.24 20.00 -33.95
N PRO A 50 10.44 20.09 -32.63
CA PRO A 50 11.05 18.99 -31.89
C PRO A 50 10.27 17.72 -32.20
N PRO A 51 10.93 16.58 -32.47
CA PRO A 51 10.23 15.34 -32.73
C PRO A 51 9.30 15.13 -31.55
N VAL A 52 7.99 15.10 -31.84
CA VAL A 52 6.95 14.82 -30.86
C VAL A 52 7.33 13.48 -30.28
N ARG A 53 8.01 13.51 -29.12
CA ARG A 53 8.31 12.32 -28.35
C ARG A 53 6.94 11.78 -28.02
N SER A 54 6.51 10.79 -28.79
CA SER A 54 5.36 9.97 -28.46
C SER A 54 5.56 9.63 -27.00
N ARG A 55 4.73 10.24 -26.13
CA ARG A 55 4.68 9.87 -24.72
C ARG A 55 4.42 8.38 -24.79
N ARG A 56 5.46 7.58 -24.57
CA ARG A 56 5.37 6.14 -24.43
C ARG A 56 4.28 5.94 -23.39
N ARG A 57 3.07 5.61 -23.85
CA ARG A 57 2.05 5.04 -22.99
C ARG A 57 2.65 3.70 -22.61
N SER A 58 3.36 3.66 -21.49
CA SER A 58 3.75 2.39 -20.90
C SER A 58 2.47 1.72 -20.46
N THR A 59 1.89 0.94 -21.36
CA THR A 59 0.89 -0.06 -21.03
C THR A 59 1.66 -1.33 -20.79
N VAL A 60 1.97 -1.58 -19.53
CA VAL A 60 2.27 -2.93 -19.07
C VAL A 60 1.20 -3.21 -18.04
N LEU A 61 0.09 -3.80 -18.51
CA LEU A 61 -0.68 -4.68 -17.65
C LEU A 61 0.31 -5.78 -17.25
N GLY A 62 0.57 -5.91 -15.95
CA GLY A 62 1.35 -7.03 -15.48
C GLY A 62 0.64 -8.35 -15.82
N PRO A 63 1.35 -9.49 -15.81
CA PRO A 63 0.71 -10.80 -15.85
C PRO A 63 -0.41 -10.89 -14.81
N GLU A 64 -1.40 -11.78 -15.00
CA GLU A 64 -2.58 -11.98 -14.13
C GLU A 64 -2.26 -12.01 -12.62
N ASN A 65 -1.01 -12.37 -12.26
CA ASN A 65 -0.49 -12.52 -10.90
C ASN A 65 0.35 -11.32 -10.41
N ALA A 66 0.39 -10.22 -11.16
CA ALA A 66 1.09 -9.02 -10.74
C ALA A 66 0.24 -8.19 -9.78
N GLY A 67 0.78 -7.93 -8.59
CA GLY A 67 0.07 -7.17 -7.58
C GLY A 67 0.87 -7.04 -6.28
N LEU A 68 0.15 -6.79 -5.19
CA LEU A 68 0.72 -6.68 -3.84
C LEU A 68 0.32 -7.90 -3.03
N TYR A 69 1.32 -8.51 -2.38
CA TYR A 69 1.14 -9.67 -1.53
C TYR A 69 1.35 -9.27 -0.07
N LEU A 70 0.44 -9.67 0.82
CA LEU A 70 0.63 -9.54 2.26
C LEU A 70 1.42 -10.73 2.78
N MET A 71 2.57 -10.48 3.39
CA MET A 71 3.42 -11.52 3.98
C MET A 71 4.09 -11.06 5.27
N PHE A 72 4.52 -12.02 6.07
CA PHE A 72 5.35 -11.76 7.24
C PHE A 72 6.83 -11.75 6.84
N ASP A 73 7.49 -10.60 6.98
CA ASP A 73 8.93 -10.49 6.80
C ASP A 73 9.63 -11.02 8.06
N VAL A 74 10.24 -12.21 7.96
CA VAL A 74 10.95 -12.86 9.07
C VAL A 74 12.17 -12.05 9.55
N ALA A 75 12.86 -11.37 8.64
CA ALA A 75 14.05 -10.59 8.97
C ALA A 75 13.70 -9.34 9.77
N GLN A 76 12.62 -8.65 9.38
CA GLN A 76 12.13 -7.48 10.10
C GLN A 76 11.18 -7.84 11.25
N LYS A 77 10.67 -9.07 11.26
CA LYS A 77 9.57 -9.58 12.09
C LYS A 77 8.30 -8.71 11.97
N LYS A 78 7.93 -8.31 10.75
CA LYS A 78 6.81 -7.38 10.51
C LYS A 78 5.95 -7.82 9.33
N TRP A 79 4.67 -7.48 9.37
CA TRP A 79 3.79 -7.62 8.22
C TRP A 79 4.11 -6.54 7.17
N VAL A 80 4.31 -6.99 5.93
CA VAL A 80 4.67 -6.12 4.80
C VAL A 80 3.80 -6.45 3.60
N GLY A 81 3.47 -5.43 2.82
CA GLY A 81 2.98 -5.59 1.46
C GLY A 81 4.17 -5.62 0.51
N GLN A 82 4.36 -6.70 -0.25
CA GLN A 82 5.42 -6.80 -1.26
C GLN A 82 4.83 -6.76 -2.66
N TRP A 83 5.29 -5.80 -3.47
CA TRP A 83 4.94 -5.76 -4.89
C TRP A 83 5.71 -6.84 -5.63
N SER A 84 5.01 -7.65 -6.43
CA SER A 84 5.61 -8.71 -7.24
C SER A 84 4.90 -8.81 -8.58
N SER A 85 5.67 -9.08 -9.64
CA SER A 85 5.14 -9.41 -10.97
C SER A 85 4.86 -10.90 -11.14
N GLY A 86 5.13 -11.73 -10.14
CA GLY A 86 4.95 -13.18 -10.16
C GLY A 86 4.27 -13.69 -8.90
N VAL A 87 3.99 -14.99 -8.89
CA VAL A 87 3.40 -15.68 -7.74
C VAL A 87 4.39 -15.71 -6.58
N MET A 88 3.89 -15.53 -5.36
CA MET A 88 4.66 -15.62 -4.14
C MET A 88 4.08 -16.70 -3.22
N GLU A 89 4.96 -17.39 -2.51
CA GLU A 89 4.60 -18.38 -1.49
C GLU A 89 4.58 -17.75 -0.09
N ASN A 90 3.92 -18.40 0.87
CA ASN A 90 3.81 -17.95 2.27
C ASN A 90 3.18 -16.56 2.43
N VAL A 91 2.11 -16.34 1.66
CA VAL A 91 1.36 -15.08 1.60
C VAL A 91 -0.04 -15.30 2.18
N VAL A 92 -0.54 -14.30 2.91
CA VAL A 92 -1.86 -14.37 3.54
C VAL A 92 -2.95 -13.82 2.62
N ALA A 93 -2.63 -12.76 1.88
CA ALA A 93 -3.58 -12.08 1.01
C ALA A 93 -2.90 -11.54 -0.24
N PHE A 94 -3.68 -11.37 -1.30
CA PHE A 94 -3.24 -10.79 -2.57
C PHE A 94 -4.17 -9.69 -3.02
N MET A 95 -3.60 -8.61 -3.56
CA MET A 95 -4.32 -7.47 -4.08
C MET A 95 -3.91 -7.22 -5.53
N ARG A 96 -4.91 -7.27 -6.40
CA ARG A 96 -4.80 -6.96 -7.81
C ARG A 96 -5.20 -5.49 -8.02
N PRO A 97 -4.24 -4.60 -8.34
CA PRO A 97 -4.56 -3.20 -8.57
C PRO A 97 -5.36 -3.04 -9.86
N THR A 98 -6.38 -2.18 -9.86
CA THR A 98 -7.09 -1.81 -11.11
C THR A 98 -6.54 -0.54 -11.74
N VAL A 99 -5.77 0.23 -10.97
CA VAL A 99 -5.03 1.40 -11.47
C VAL A 99 -3.60 1.03 -11.85
N LYS A 100 -3.00 1.89 -12.68
CA LYS A 100 -1.62 1.73 -13.11
C LYS A 100 -0.67 1.90 -11.92
N VAL A 101 0.07 0.83 -11.60
CA VAL A 101 1.16 0.87 -10.61
C VAL A 101 2.48 1.16 -11.32
N PRO A 102 3.34 2.06 -10.79
CA PRO A 102 4.65 2.32 -11.37
C PRO A 102 5.51 1.05 -11.49
N GLN A 103 6.12 0.83 -12.65
CA GLN A 103 6.90 -0.39 -12.93
C GLN A 103 8.01 -0.67 -11.89
N PHE A 104 8.64 0.39 -11.37
CA PHE A 104 9.74 0.25 -10.41
C PHE A 104 9.32 -0.45 -9.11
N LYS A 105 8.03 -0.41 -8.73
CA LYS A 105 7.51 -1.12 -7.55
C LYS A 105 7.71 -2.63 -7.68
N TYR A 106 7.46 -3.15 -8.88
CA TYR A 106 7.63 -4.57 -9.21
C TYR A 106 9.11 -4.94 -9.39
N THR A 107 9.89 -4.11 -10.09
CA THR A 107 11.30 -4.46 -10.39
C THR A 107 12.19 -4.48 -9.15
N LYS A 108 11.89 -3.64 -8.15
CA LYS A 108 12.67 -3.54 -6.91
C LYS A 108 12.15 -4.44 -5.79
N ASN A 109 11.09 -5.23 -6.02
CA ASN A 109 10.37 -5.95 -4.98
C ASN A 109 10.07 -5.03 -3.79
N GLU A 110 9.52 -3.84 -4.09
CA GLU A 110 9.30 -2.80 -3.08
C GLU A 110 8.41 -3.33 -1.96
N LYS A 111 8.90 -3.22 -0.73
CA LYS A 111 8.17 -3.58 0.49
C LYS A 111 7.55 -2.33 1.10
N VAL A 112 6.26 -2.41 1.35
CA VAL A 112 5.48 -1.40 2.07
C VAL A 112 5.27 -1.90 3.48
N LEU A 113 5.75 -1.15 4.47
CA LEU A 113 5.54 -1.49 5.87
C LEU A 113 4.09 -1.20 6.28
N LEU A 114 3.40 -2.19 6.83
CA LEU A 114 2.00 -2.09 7.22
C LEU A 114 1.89 -1.93 8.73
N LYS A 115 2.09 -0.71 9.23
CA LYS A 115 1.99 -0.36 10.65
C LYS A 115 1.48 1.06 10.85
N SER A 116 0.66 1.28 11.87
CA SER A 116 0.24 2.59 12.38
C SER A 116 1.05 2.90 13.64
N GLY A 117 2.02 3.81 13.51
CA GLY A 117 2.78 4.36 14.64
C GLY A 117 3.88 3.46 15.24
N ASN A 118 4.55 4.01 16.25
CA ASN A 118 5.66 3.37 16.96
C ASN A 118 5.19 2.81 18.30
N VAL A 119 4.52 1.65 18.28
CA VAL A 119 4.21 0.93 19.52
C VAL A 119 5.50 0.25 20.05
N PRO A 120 5.94 0.53 21.29
CA PRO A 120 7.19 0.01 21.85
C PRO A 120 7.11 -1.46 22.28
N MET A 121 5.91 -1.97 22.57
CA MET A 121 5.69 -3.37 22.96
C MET A 121 5.07 -4.13 21.78
N ARG A 122 5.76 -5.17 21.31
CA ARG A 122 5.29 -6.02 20.22
C ARG A 122 4.18 -6.95 20.70
N ASP A 123 3.05 -6.89 20.02
CA ASP A 123 1.96 -7.83 20.15
C ASP A 123 1.72 -8.42 18.76
N GLU A 124 2.18 -9.66 18.54
CA GLU A 124 2.13 -10.32 17.23
C GLU A 124 0.71 -10.44 16.69
N ARG A 125 -0.27 -10.59 17.58
CA ARG A 125 -1.68 -10.63 17.20
C ARG A 125 -2.09 -9.26 16.68
N LYS A 126 -1.85 -8.19 17.44
CA LYS A 126 -2.20 -6.82 17.00
C LYS A 126 -1.50 -6.44 15.70
N ASP A 127 -0.21 -6.77 15.56
CA ASP A 127 0.57 -6.51 14.34
C ASP A 127 -0.06 -7.22 13.12
N PHE A 128 -0.61 -8.42 13.29
CA PHE A 128 -1.34 -9.13 12.23
C PHE A 128 -2.65 -8.44 11.85
N LEU A 129 -3.49 -8.11 12.84
CA LEU A 129 -4.78 -7.43 12.60
C LEU A 129 -4.55 -6.10 11.90
N GLU A 130 -3.60 -5.33 12.39
CA GLU A 130 -3.20 -4.06 11.79
C GLU A 130 -2.70 -4.25 10.34
N GLY A 131 -1.77 -5.18 10.14
CA GLY A 131 -1.20 -5.45 8.82
C GLY A 131 -2.25 -5.79 7.77
N LEU A 132 -3.21 -6.66 8.11
CA LEU A 132 -4.27 -7.07 7.20
C LEU A 132 -5.31 -5.95 6.95
N CYS A 133 -5.66 -5.13 7.96
CA CYS A 133 -6.51 -3.96 7.74
C CYS A 133 -5.84 -2.89 6.86
N LEU A 134 -4.57 -2.59 7.11
CA LEU A 134 -3.80 -1.64 6.31
C LEU A 134 -3.56 -2.15 4.88
N PHE A 135 -3.46 -3.47 4.70
CA PHE A 135 -3.46 -4.07 3.38
C PHE A 135 -4.76 -3.79 2.61
N VAL A 136 -5.92 -3.92 3.25
CA VAL A 136 -7.22 -3.56 2.63
C VAL A 136 -7.30 -2.04 2.34
N LYS A 137 -6.71 -1.21 3.20
CA LYS A 137 -6.56 0.24 2.93
C LYS A 137 -5.79 0.50 1.63
N LEU A 138 -4.66 -0.17 1.45
CA LEU A 138 -3.88 -0.09 0.21
C LEU A 138 -4.69 -0.62 -0.97
N ALA A 139 -5.42 -1.71 -0.81
CA ALA A 139 -6.31 -2.21 -1.86
C ALA A 139 -7.29 -1.11 -2.32
N LYS A 140 -7.91 -0.38 -1.39
CA LYS A 140 -8.79 0.74 -1.73
C LYS A 140 -8.05 1.89 -2.43
N GLU A 141 -6.87 2.27 -1.95
CA GLU A 141 -6.05 3.34 -2.53
C GLU A 141 -5.70 3.06 -4.01
N TYR A 142 -5.35 1.82 -4.32
CA TYR A 142 -5.07 1.36 -5.70
C TYR A 142 -6.33 0.93 -6.46
N ARG A 143 -7.52 1.20 -5.91
CA ARG A 143 -8.84 0.77 -6.41
C ARG A 143 -8.87 -0.71 -6.78
N GLY A 144 -8.05 -1.50 -6.10
CA GLY A 144 -7.83 -2.91 -6.36
C GLY A 144 -8.96 -3.80 -5.86
N ASP A 145 -8.89 -5.03 -6.31
CA ASP A 145 -9.63 -6.14 -5.73
C ASP A 145 -8.64 -6.98 -4.92
N PHE A 146 -9.04 -7.51 -3.78
CA PHE A 146 -8.19 -8.33 -2.94
C PHE A 146 -8.84 -9.68 -2.66
N LEU A 147 -8.04 -10.69 -2.38
CA LEU A 147 -8.49 -11.99 -1.92
C LEU A 147 -7.65 -12.44 -0.73
N ILE A 148 -8.22 -13.36 0.06
CA ILE A 148 -7.52 -14.07 1.11
C ILE A 148 -7.01 -15.38 0.53
N ILE A 149 -5.68 -15.59 0.59
CA ILE A 149 -5.00 -16.79 0.09
C ILE A 149 -4.96 -17.86 1.16
N SER A 150 -4.64 -17.48 2.39
CA SER A 150 -4.49 -18.40 3.51
C SER A 150 -5.61 -18.17 4.50
N LYS A 151 -6.73 -18.87 4.32
CA LYS A 151 -7.82 -18.81 5.31
C LYS A 151 -7.39 -19.45 6.63
N SER A 152 -6.50 -20.44 6.60
CA SER A 152 -5.92 -21.05 7.80
C SER A 152 -5.29 -20.03 8.75
N ASP A 153 -4.60 -19.01 8.24
CA ASP A 153 -4.02 -17.95 9.09
C ASP A 153 -5.09 -17.15 9.86
N LEU A 154 -6.27 -16.96 9.28
CA LEU A 154 -7.40 -16.29 9.94
C LEU A 154 -8.06 -17.21 10.96
N ASP A 155 -8.26 -18.48 10.60
CA ASP A 155 -8.90 -19.49 11.45
C ASP A 155 -8.04 -19.82 12.68
N GLU A 156 -6.72 -20.00 12.52
CA GLU A 156 -5.77 -20.21 13.62
C GLU A 156 -5.76 -19.06 14.62
N ARG A 157 -5.98 -17.84 14.14
CA ARG A 157 -6.04 -16.62 14.97
C ARG A 157 -7.45 -16.34 15.48
N ASN A 158 -8.43 -17.14 15.07
CA ASN A 158 -9.85 -17.01 15.43
C ASN A 158 -10.38 -15.59 15.14
N VAL A 159 -10.14 -15.09 13.93
CA VAL A 159 -10.58 -13.76 13.48
C VAL A 159 -11.32 -13.80 12.16
N VAL A 160 -12.12 -12.75 11.92
CA VAL A 160 -12.87 -12.55 10.68
C VAL A 160 -12.59 -11.17 10.12
N LEU A 161 -12.48 -11.08 8.79
CA LEU A 161 -12.28 -9.83 8.08
C LEU A 161 -13.65 -9.28 7.62
N LEU A 162 -13.94 -8.05 8.01
CA LEU A 162 -15.18 -7.35 7.73
C LEU A 162 -14.92 -6.08 6.94
N GLY A 163 -15.84 -5.74 6.05
CA GLY A 163 -15.89 -4.46 5.35
C GLY A 163 -17.21 -3.76 5.58
N LEU A 164 -17.19 -2.44 5.72
CA LEU A 164 -18.38 -1.62 5.68
C LEU A 164 -18.48 -0.98 4.29
N SER A 165 -19.55 -1.22 3.55
CA SER A 165 -19.75 -0.65 2.21
C SER A 165 -20.27 0.79 2.24
N GLU A 166 -20.29 1.47 1.10
CA GLU A 166 -20.89 2.81 0.91
C GLU A 166 -22.38 2.85 1.27
N ARG A 167 -23.08 1.72 1.15
CA ARG A 167 -24.47 1.56 1.61
C ARG A 167 -24.58 1.28 3.10
N GLN A 168 -23.48 1.43 3.84
CA GLN A 168 -23.34 1.09 5.25
C GLN A 168 -23.66 -0.39 5.55
N GLU A 169 -23.65 -1.28 4.56
CA GLU A 169 -23.87 -2.71 4.76
C GLU A 169 -22.56 -3.40 5.15
N ILE A 170 -22.62 -4.27 6.17
CA ILE A 170 -21.49 -5.07 6.64
C ILE A 170 -21.30 -6.28 5.73
N ARG A 171 -20.08 -6.48 5.24
CA ARG A 171 -19.67 -7.61 4.40
C ARG A 171 -18.61 -8.43 5.10
N HIS A 172 -18.68 -9.75 4.91
CA HIS A 172 -17.71 -10.70 5.45
C HIS A 172 -16.79 -11.18 4.32
N PHE A 173 -15.49 -11.16 4.55
CA PHE A 173 -14.45 -11.52 3.58
C PHE A 173 -13.70 -12.77 4.02
N ASN A 174 -14.43 -13.86 4.26
CA ASN A 174 -13.90 -15.09 4.86
C ASN A 174 -13.82 -16.27 3.86
N THR A 175 -14.13 -16.04 2.58
CA THR A 175 -13.99 -17.06 1.53
C THR A 175 -12.61 -16.94 0.90
N GLU A 176 -11.90 -18.06 0.89
CA GLU A 176 -10.60 -18.25 0.26
C GLU A 176 -10.73 -18.15 -1.27
N ASP A 177 -9.69 -17.63 -1.93
CA ASP A 177 -9.58 -17.52 -3.39
C ASP A 177 -10.70 -16.74 -4.11
N VAL A 178 -11.49 -15.95 -3.36
CA VAL A 178 -12.51 -15.06 -3.92
C VAL A 178 -12.02 -13.62 -3.91
N PHE A 179 -12.05 -12.97 -5.06
CA PHE A 179 -11.76 -11.54 -5.17
C PHE A 179 -12.93 -10.70 -4.65
N TYR A 180 -12.63 -9.81 -3.71
CA TYR A 180 -13.50 -8.78 -3.18
C TYR A 180 -13.04 -7.41 -3.67
N SER A 181 -13.98 -6.56 -4.07
CA SER A 181 -13.65 -5.19 -4.46
C SER A 181 -13.48 -4.31 -3.23
N ALA A 182 -12.39 -3.52 -3.19
CA ALA A 182 -12.17 -2.54 -2.13
C ALA A 182 -12.76 -1.16 -2.46
N LYS A 183 -13.28 -0.97 -3.68
CA LYS A 183 -13.70 0.35 -4.21
C LYS A 183 -14.76 1.01 -3.34
N ASP A 184 -15.81 0.26 -3.01
CA ASP A 184 -17.00 0.73 -2.30
C ASP A 184 -16.92 0.57 -0.79
N LEU A 185 -15.74 0.35 -0.21
CA LEU A 185 -15.59 0.23 1.24
C LEU A 185 -15.46 1.61 1.90
N LEU A 186 -16.19 1.88 2.98
CA LEU A 186 -16.00 3.04 3.86
C LEU A 186 -15.06 2.74 5.02
N ALA A 187 -14.99 1.48 5.45
CA ALA A 187 -14.08 1.02 6.49
C ALA A 187 -13.80 -0.48 6.31
N ALA A 188 -12.71 -0.95 6.92
CA ALA A 188 -12.39 -2.35 7.08
C ALA A 188 -12.04 -2.64 8.54
N ALA A 189 -12.42 -3.81 9.03
CA ALA A 189 -12.11 -4.25 10.39
C ALA A 189 -11.77 -5.73 10.41
N ILE A 190 -10.89 -6.11 11.33
CA ILE A 190 -10.65 -7.51 11.67
C ILE A 190 -10.96 -7.68 13.13
N VAL A 191 -11.84 -8.61 13.44
CA VAL A 191 -12.39 -8.81 14.78
C VAL A 191 -12.34 -10.28 15.15
N PRO A 192 -12.36 -10.63 16.45
CA PRO A 192 -12.48 -12.03 16.85
C PRO A 192 -13.74 -12.67 16.24
N ALA A 193 -13.65 -13.92 15.78
CA ALA A 193 -14.78 -14.61 15.18
C ALA A 193 -15.94 -14.84 16.15
N SER A 194 -15.66 -14.79 17.46
CA SER A 194 -16.66 -14.83 18.54
C SER A 194 -17.42 -13.52 18.74
N SER A 195 -17.05 -12.43 18.03
CA SER A 195 -17.72 -11.14 18.17
C SER A 195 -19.17 -11.22 17.68
N ILE A 196 -20.10 -10.78 18.53
CA ILE A 196 -21.53 -10.67 18.21
C ILE A 196 -21.92 -9.25 17.79
N SER A 197 -21.00 -8.29 17.89
CA SER A 197 -21.25 -6.86 17.66
C SER A 197 -21.62 -6.56 16.20
N PHE A 198 -21.25 -7.44 15.27
CA PHE A 198 -21.43 -7.25 13.81
C PHE A 198 -22.57 -8.09 13.22
N LYS A 199 -23.56 -8.48 14.03
CA LYS A 199 -24.77 -9.18 13.55
C LYS A 199 -25.76 -8.29 12.81
N ALA A 200 -25.65 -6.97 12.95
CA ALA A 200 -26.50 -6.02 12.25
C ALA A 200 -26.20 -6.02 10.75
N LYS A 201 -27.23 -5.80 9.91
CA LYS A 201 -27.03 -5.68 8.46
C LYS A 201 -26.29 -4.40 8.09
N THR A 202 -26.59 -3.31 8.80
CA THR A 202 -26.06 -1.97 8.51
C THR A 202 -25.49 -1.30 9.75
N MET A 203 -24.51 -0.41 9.57
CA MET A 203 -23.85 0.29 10.67
C MET A 203 -23.18 1.59 10.22
N ASP A 204 -23.19 2.62 11.08
CA ASP A 204 -22.41 3.84 10.82
C ASP A 204 -20.91 3.62 11.00
N VAL A 205 -20.09 4.35 10.24
CA VAL A 205 -18.62 4.21 10.24
C VAL A 205 -18.01 4.36 11.64
N PRO A 206 -18.34 5.39 12.46
CA PRO A 206 -17.74 5.54 13.78
C PRO A 206 -18.12 4.40 14.73
N ILE A 207 -19.34 3.88 14.61
CA ILE A 207 -19.82 2.74 15.41
C ILE A 207 -19.06 1.48 14.99
N PHE A 208 -18.93 1.24 13.68
CA PHE A 208 -18.21 0.09 13.14
C PHE A 208 -16.76 0.04 13.61
N VAL A 209 -16.04 1.16 13.54
CA VAL A 209 -14.64 1.27 13.99
C VAL A 209 -14.55 1.09 15.51
N GLY A 210 -15.37 1.82 16.28
CA GLY A 210 -15.32 1.76 17.74
C GLY A 210 -15.68 0.38 18.31
N LEU A 211 -16.64 -0.33 17.70
CA LEU A 211 -16.98 -1.70 18.08
C LEU A 211 -15.83 -2.68 17.81
N ALA A 212 -15.15 -2.52 16.68
CA ALA A 212 -14.05 -3.42 16.31
C ALA A 212 -12.89 -3.31 17.30
N GLU A 213 -12.49 -2.08 17.65
CA GLU A 213 -11.43 -1.84 18.63
C GLU A 213 -11.83 -2.31 20.03
N ARG A 214 -13.07 -2.06 20.45
CA ARG A 214 -13.60 -2.49 21.75
C ARG A 214 -13.61 -4.01 21.89
N ASP A 215 -13.92 -4.73 20.83
CA ASP A 215 -13.94 -6.20 20.82
C ASP A 215 -12.54 -6.82 20.70
N GLY A 216 -11.47 -6.02 20.78
CA GLY A 216 -10.08 -6.49 20.69
C GLY A 216 -9.61 -6.74 19.24
N GLY A 217 -10.34 -6.20 18.28
CA GLY A 217 -9.98 -6.18 16.86
C GLY A 217 -9.13 -4.95 16.49
N PHE A 218 -9.00 -4.74 15.19
CA PHE A 218 -8.41 -3.54 14.59
C PHE A 218 -9.32 -3.05 13.46
N ALA A 219 -9.43 -1.74 13.28
CA ALA A 219 -10.22 -1.17 12.20
C ALA A 219 -9.55 0.05 11.58
N VAL A 220 -9.92 0.33 10.34
CA VAL A 220 -9.47 1.50 9.61
C VAL A 220 -10.64 2.09 8.81
N SER A 221 -10.86 3.39 8.98
CA SER A 221 -11.80 4.15 8.16
C SER A 221 -11.09 4.70 6.93
N PHE A 222 -11.85 4.81 5.84
CA PHE A 222 -11.38 5.36 4.56
C PHE A 222 -12.02 6.72 4.25
N VAL A 223 -12.89 7.21 5.13
CA VAL A 223 -13.51 8.51 4.99
C VAL A 223 -12.45 9.57 5.28
N THR A 224 -12.02 10.28 4.24
CA THR A 224 -11.21 11.49 4.37
C THR A 224 -12.13 12.58 4.92
N HIS A 225 -11.83 13.08 6.12
CA HIS A 225 -12.46 14.28 6.68
C HIS A 225 -12.09 15.53 5.89
#